data_AF-A0A6B4NAA3-F1
#
_entry.id   AF-A0A6B4NAA3-F1
#
_cell.length_a   1.000
_cell.length_b   1.000
_cell.length_c   1.000
_cell.angle_alpha   90.00
_cell.angle_beta   90.00
_cell.angle_gamma   90.00
#
_symmetry.space_group_name_H-M   'P 1'
#
loop_
_entity.id
_entity.type
_entity.pdbx_description
1 polymer ?
#
loop_
_entity_poly.entity_id
_entity_poly.type
_entity_poly.pdbx_seq_one_letter_code
_entity_poly.pdbx_strand_id
1 'polypeptide(L)'
;MITSKEEIKIEELDIIQYLNVKGIDIVGKYFEYDKNITNRKAIDQVKIMVNLQKTLLGYNNQSLIRIKSTIGKEIESYKVQIRRLQKDYENIMNIGIENDFEKLIISDGRRLLNQANESINYIYSHNYFGIIERSMNREELCIGRSDQGNLRVNGNIQIGSLKYISYNLVEEDLYKYIKRIKRKNNNIDEEELIRVFVCESHLSNYSINYLRALCSFPRDTLKIWEKYRVNKKLKTYEEFSKEFKNSIDYESKIFI
;
A
#
# COMPACT_ATOMS: atom_id res chain seq x y z
N MET A 1 -30.71 -48.50 15.67
CA MET A 1 -30.69 -47.20 16.34
C MET A 1 -29.47 -46.43 15.85
N ILE A 2 -29.74 -45.31 15.18
CA ILE A 2 -28.84 -44.23 14.72
C ILE A 2 -28.35 -43.50 16.00
N THR A 3 -27.11 -43.07 16.21
CA THR A 3 -26.37 -41.92 15.63
C THR A 3 -24.90 -41.98 16.09
N SER A 4 -23.91 -42.11 15.19
CA SER A 4 -23.13 -41.00 14.61
C SER A 4 -22.53 -40.03 15.63
N LYS A 5 -21.34 -40.36 16.14
CA LYS A 5 -20.32 -39.34 16.43
C LYS A 5 -19.45 -39.24 15.19
N GLU A 6 -19.93 -38.51 14.20
CA GLU A 6 -19.06 -37.95 13.17
C GLU A 6 -18.11 -37.00 13.90
N GLU A 7 -16.87 -37.44 14.11
CA GLU A 7 -15.77 -36.53 14.36
C GLU A 7 -15.69 -35.60 13.16
N ILE A 8 -16.19 -34.38 13.32
CA ILE A 8 -15.92 -33.29 12.38
C ILE A 8 -14.43 -33.02 12.49
N LYS A 9 -13.62 -33.74 11.69
CA LYS A 9 -12.29 -33.28 11.31
C LYS A 9 -12.51 -31.97 10.57
N ILE A 10 -12.42 -30.86 11.28
CA ILE A 10 -12.19 -29.58 10.65
C ILE A 10 -10.77 -29.71 10.07
N GLU A 11 -10.69 -29.95 8.76
CA GLU A 11 -9.41 -29.93 8.07
C GLU A 11 -8.80 -28.54 8.27
N GLU A 12 -7.71 -28.47 9.03
CA GLU A 12 -6.89 -27.26 9.16
C GLU A 12 -6.35 -26.90 7.78
N LEU A 13 -7.05 -26.01 7.06
CA LEU A 13 -6.58 -25.52 5.77
C LEU A 13 -5.52 -24.44 6.00
N ASP A 14 -4.25 -24.81 5.79
CA ASP A 14 -3.19 -23.84 5.53
C ASP A 14 -3.64 -22.89 4.40
N ILE A 15 -3.22 -21.62 4.43
CA ILE A 15 -3.67 -20.60 3.46
C ILE A 15 -3.46 -21.06 2.01
N ILE A 16 -2.42 -21.83 1.75
CA ILE A 16 -2.14 -22.43 0.45
C ILE A 16 -3.25 -23.41 0.06
N GLN A 17 -3.65 -24.30 0.97
CA GLN A 17 -4.72 -25.27 0.71
C GLN A 17 -6.06 -24.57 0.54
N TYR A 18 -6.37 -23.57 1.38
CA TYR A 18 -7.57 -22.75 1.24
C TYR A 18 -7.66 -22.10 -0.14
N LEU A 19 -6.56 -21.49 -0.60
CA LEU A 19 -6.48 -20.86 -1.91
C LEU A 19 -6.62 -21.87 -3.05
N ASN A 20 -5.96 -23.02 -2.96
CA ASN A 20 -6.05 -24.08 -3.96
C ASN A 20 -7.50 -24.62 -4.09
N VAL A 21 -8.20 -24.85 -2.97
CA VAL A 21 -9.61 -25.28 -2.97
C VAL A 21 -10.54 -24.24 -3.62
N LYS A 22 -10.16 -22.96 -3.57
CA LYS A 22 -10.87 -21.86 -4.25
C LYS A 22 -10.42 -21.64 -5.70
N GLY A 23 -9.59 -22.53 -6.26
CA GLY A 23 -9.10 -22.43 -7.63
C GLY A 23 -8.07 -21.33 -7.84
N ILE A 24 -7.23 -21.05 -6.83
CA ILE A 24 -6.17 -20.05 -6.89
C ILE A 24 -4.81 -20.75 -6.76
N ASP A 25 -3.96 -20.58 -7.78
CA ASP A 25 -2.68 -21.27 -7.85
C ASP A 25 -1.56 -20.47 -7.18
N ILE A 26 -0.77 -21.11 -6.32
CA ILE A 26 0.45 -20.52 -5.75
C ILE A 26 1.68 -21.02 -6.52
N VAL A 27 2.33 -20.14 -7.27
CA VAL A 27 3.40 -20.52 -8.20
C VAL A 27 4.80 -20.53 -7.55
N GLY A 28 4.99 -19.78 -6.47
CA GLY A 28 6.26 -19.71 -5.72
C GLY A 28 7.35 -18.80 -6.33
N LYS A 29 7.08 -18.12 -7.45
CA LYS A 29 7.98 -17.13 -8.07
C LYS A 29 7.22 -15.95 -8.67
N TYR A 30 7.87 -14.78 -8.71
CA TYR A 30 7.32 -13.60 -9.38
C TYR A 30 7.29 -13.78 -10.89
N PHE A 31 6.34 -13.11 -11.54
CA PHE A 31 6.13 -13.13 -12.98
C PHE A 31 6.86 -11.97 -13.66
N GLU A 32 7.33 -12.23 -14.87
CA GLU A 32 7.70 -11.16 -15.79
C GLU A 32 6.44 -10.53 -16.37
N TYR A 33 6.48 -9.22 -16.58
CA TYR A 33 5.37 -8.46 -17.14
C TYR A 33 5.85 -7.17 -17.78
N ASP A 34 5.06 -6.68 -18.73
CA ASP A 34 5.27 -5.38 -19.35
C ASP A 34 5.13 -4.26 -18.32
N LYS A 35 6.19 -3.47 -18.15
CA LYS A 35 6.24 -2.38 -17.17
C LYS A 35 5.46 -1.13 -17.63
N ASN A 36 5.12 -1.06 -18.92
CA ASN A 36 4.29 -0.01 -19.49
C ASN A 36 2.81 -0.32 -19.25
N ILE A 37 2.31 0.22 -18.14
CA ILE A 37 0.94 -0.02 -17.67
C ILE A 37 0.05 1.11 -18.17
N THR A 38 -0.83 0.80 -19.12
CA THR A 38 -1.90 1.71 -19.53
C THR A 38 -3.00 1.75 -18.48
N ASN A 39 -3.84 2.79 -18.52
CA ASN A 39 -4.97 2.92 -17.60
C ASN A 39 -5.91 1.70 -17.64
N ARG A 40 -6.21 1.17 -18.83
CA ARG A 40 -6.99 -0.07 -19.00
C ARG A 40 -6.33 -1.27 -18.30
N LYS A 41 -5.03 -1.50 -18.50
CA LYS A 41 -4.30 -2.59 -17.83
C LYS A 41 -4.31 -2.43 -16.31
N ALA A 42 -4.27 -1.20 -15.80
CA ALA A 42 -4.36 -0.93 -14.37
C ALA A 42 -5.76 -1.25 -13.83
N ILE A 43 -6.83 -0.85 -14.54
CA ILE A 43 -8.22 -1.19 -14.19
C ILE A 43 -8.44 -2.70 -14.17
N ASP A 44 -7.93 -3.41 -15.19
CA ASP A 44 -8.03 -4.86 -15.27
C ASP A 44 -7.32 -5.52 -14.07
N GLN A 45 -6.15 -5.00 -13.68
CA GLN A 45 -5.45 -5.48 -12.49
C GLN A 45 -6.26 -5.24 -11.21
N VAL A 46 -6.87 -4.06 -11.06
CA VAL A 46 -7.75 -3.74 -9.92
C VAL A 46 -8.89 -4.77 -9.82
N LYS A 47 -9.51 -5.14 -10.94
CA LYS A 47 -10.57 -6.17 -10.93
C LYS A 47 -10.05 -7.53 -10.47
N ILE A 48 -8.85 -7.93 -10.88
CA ILE A 48 -8.22 -9.17 -10.41
C ILE A 48 -7.95 -9.10 -8.90
N MET A 49 -7.48 -7.96 -8.40
CA MET A 49 -7.25 -7.74 -6.96
C MET A 49 -8.54 -7.90 -6.16
N VAL A 50 -9.62 -7.25 -6.60
CA VAL A 50 -10.92 -7.32 -5.93
C VAL A 50 -11.46 -8.76 -5.92
N ASN A 51 -11.35 -9.48 -7.04
CA ASN A 51 -11.80 -10.87 -7.13
C ASN A 51 -11.05 -11.78 -6.14
N LEU A 52 -9.72 -11.62 -6.06
CA LEU A 52 -8.92 -12.33 -5.08
C LEU A 52 -9.31 -11.97 -3.64
N GLN A 53 -9.45 -10.68 -3.33
CA GLN A 53 -9.82 -10.22 -1.99
C GLN A 53 -11.20 -10.73 -1.57
N LYS A 54 -12.19 -10.75 -2.47
CA LYS A 54 -13.50 -11.36 -2.23
C LYS A 54 -13.40 -12.85 -1.89
N THR A 55 -12.47 -13.56 -2.54
CA THR A 55 -12.22 -14.98 -2.27
C THR A 55 -11.54 -15.21 -0.90
N LEU A 56 -10.79 -14.23 -0.40
CA LEU A 56 -10.07 -14.27 0.87
C LEU A 56 -10.89 -13.77 2.07
N LEU A 57 -12.06 -13.16 1.85
CA LEU A 57 -12.89 -12.62 2.93
C LEU A 57 -13.29 -13.70 3.94
N GLY A 58 -13.16 -13.40 5.23
CA GLY A 58 -13.49 -14.33 6.30
C GLY A 58 -12.55 -15.53 6.43
N TYR A 59 -11.38 -15.50 5.77
CA TYR A 59 -10.33 -16.45 6.11
C TYR A 59 -9.82 -16.14 7.51
N ASN A 60 -10.29 -16.91 8.49
CA ASN A 60 -9.62 -17.04 9.78
C ASN A 60 -8.68 -18.23 9.75
N ASN A 61 -7.43 -17.95 10.08
CA ASN A 61 -6.42 -18.96 10.17
C ASN A 61 -6.64 -19.81 11.43
N GLN A 62 -7.01 -21.08 11.25
CA GLN A 62 -7.00 -22.09 12.32
C GLN A 62 -5.65 -22.84 12.38
N SER A 63 -4.74 -22.60 11.44
CA SER A 63 -3.42 -23.27 11.40
C SER A 63 -2.39 -22.64 12.34
N LEU A 64 -1.35 -23.40 12.63
CA LEU A 64 -0.20 -22.98 13.45
C LEU A 64 0.59 -21.78 12.89
N ILE A 65 0.52 -21.50 11.58
CA ILE A 65 1.29 -20.43 10.92
C ILE A 65 0.51 -19.11 10.95
N ARG A 66 0.72 -18.30 11.99
CA ARG A 66 -0.04 -17.06 12.19
C ARG A 66 0.26 -15.99 11.14
N ILE A 67 -0.73 -15.66 10.30
CA ILE A 67 -0.72 -14.43 9.50
C ILE A 67 -0.77 -13.22 10.45
N LYS A 68 0.19 -12.31 10.31
CA LYS A 68 0.27 -11.11 11.14
C LYS A 68 -0.75 -10.05 10.73
N SER A 69 -1.23 -9.27 11.70
CA SER A 69 -1.92 -8.02 11.43
C SER A 69 -0.93 -6.87 11.24
N THR A 70 -1.19 -6.03 10.24
CA THR A 70 -0.45 -4.78 10.00
C THR A 70 -1.35 -3.55 9.93
N ILE A 71 -2.60 -3.66 10.37
CA ILE A 71 -3.54 -2.55 10.48
C ILE A 71 -2.89 -1.40 11.26
N GLY A 72 -3.06 -0.17 10.79
CA GLY A 72 -2.55 1.04 11.45
C GLY A 72 -1.04 1.31 11.26
N LYS A 73 -0.23 0.30 10.96
CA LYS A 73 1.23 0.45 10.96
C LYS A 73 1.76 1.48 9.97
N GLU A 74 1.19 1.55 8.76
CA GLU A 74 1.64 2.51 7.74
C GLU A 74 1.33 3.96 8.18
N ILE A 75 0.10 4.24 8.63
CA ILE A 75 -0.32 5.57 9.11
C ILE A 75 0.51 6.02 10.32
N GLU A 76 0.73 5.15 11.30
CA GLU A 76 1.57 5.50 12.46
C GLU A 76 3.02 5.74 12.07
N SER A 77 3.55 4.98 11.10
CA SER A 77 4.91 5.20 10.59
C SER A 77 5.06 6.57 9.93
N TYR A 78 4.03 7.05 9.24
CA TYR A 78 4.01 8.38 8.61
C TYR A 78 4.04 9.49 9.66
N LYS A 79 3.28 9.38 10.75
CA LYS A 79 3.32 10.34 11.87
C LYS A 79 4.71 10.44 12.49
N VAL A 80 5.36 9.30 12.70
CA VAL A 80 6.72 9.27 13.23
C VAL A 80 7.71 9.90 12.25
N GLN A 81 7.59 9.59 10.96
CA GLN A 81 8.42 10.18 9.91
C GLN A 81 8.27 11.71 9.86
N ILE A 82 7.04 12.23 9.82
CA ILE A 82 6.76 13.67 9.80
C ILE A 82 7.48 14.38 10.96
N ARG A 83 7.32 13.89 12.20
CA ARG A 83 7.94 14.51 13.38
C ARG A 83 9.46 14.56 13.29
N ARG A 84 10.08 13.50 12.78
CA ARG A 84 11.54 13.42 12.59
C ARG A 84 12.03 14.43 11.56
N LEU A 85 11.31 14.52 10.44
CA LEU A 85 11.68 15.42 9.34
C LEU A 85 11.38 16.88 9.66
N GLN A 86 10.35 17.19 10.45
CA GLN A 86 10.11 18.53 10.99
C GLN A 86 11.31 19.01 11.82
N LYS A 87 11.77 18.17 12.76
CA LYS A 87 12.95 18.50 13.57
C LYS A 87 14.20 18.67 12.71
N ASP A 88 14.37 17.82 11.70
CA ASP A 88 15.51 17.91 10.77
C ASP A 88 15.47 19.21 9.95
N TYR A 89 14.30 19.59 9.44
CA TYR A 89 14.08 20.85 8.74
C TYR A 89 14.45 22.07 9.59
N GLU A 90 13.99 22.11 10.83
CA GLU A 90 14.31 23.16 11.79
C GLU A 90 15.82 23.23 12.08
N ASN A 91 16.48 22.08 12.19
CA ASN A 91 17.93 22.03 12.39
C ASN A 91 18.69 22.62 11.19
N ILE A 92 18.33 22.26 9.95
CA ILE A 92 18.97 22.79 8.74
C ILE A 92 18.76 24.32 8.67
N MET A 93 17.56 24.80 8.99
CA MET A 93 17.26 26.24 9.02
C MET A 93 18.08 27.00 10.07
N ASN A 94 18.37 26.38 11.22
CA ASN A 94 19.11 27.01 12.31
C ASN A 94 20.63 26.95 12.16
N ILE A 95 21.16 25.81 11.69
CA ILE A 95 22.62 25.58 11.55
C ILE A 95 23.14 26.16 10.24
N GLY A 96 22.30 26.19 9.21
CA GLY A 96 22.67 26.61 7.86
C GLY A 96 22.75 25.43 6.89
N ILE A 97 22.74 25.76 5.60
CA ILE A 97 22.73 24.80 4.50
C ILE A 97 24.17 24.35 4.19
N GLU A 98 24.43 23.05 4.29
CA GLU A 98 25.75 22.45 4.04
C GLU A 98 25.95 21.98 2.60
N ASN A 99 24.86 21.64 1.89
CA ASN A 99 24.95 21.01 0.56
C ASN A 99 23.73 21.28 -0.33
N ASP A 100 23.84 20.91 -1.60
CA ASP A 100 22.80 21.14 -2.61
C ASP A 100 21.51 20.35 -2.36
N PHE A 101 21.58 19.20 -1.69
CA PHE A 101 20.37 18.46 -1.34
C PHE A 101 19.59 19.18 -0.23
N GLU A 102 20.27 19.75 0.76
CA GLU A 102 19.65 20.58 1.78
C GLU A 102 19.01 21.85 1.20
N LYS A 103 19.57 22.44 0.13
CA LYS A 103 18.89 23.53 -0.60
C LYS A 103 17.51 23.11 -1.10
N LEU A 104 17.37 21.88 -1.61
CA LEU A 104 16.08 21.32 -2.04
C LEU A 104 15.14 21.05 -0.86
N ILE A 105 15.68 20.56 0.26
CA ILE A 105 14.91 20.39 1.49
C ILE A 105 14.37 21.75 1.96
N ILE A 106 15.17 22.82 1.92
CA ILE A 106 14.69 24.15 2.33
C ILE A 106 13.63 24.69 1.37
N SER A 107 13.79 24.50 0.06
CA SER A 107 12.83 24.98 -0.94
C SER A 107 11.47 24.29 -0.84
N ASP A 108 11.44 22.97 -0.68
CA ASP A 108 10.21 22.17 -0.79
C ASP A 108 9.74 21.54 0.53
N GLY A 109 10.64 21.39 1.49
CA GLY A 109 10.42 20.61 2.71
C GLY A 109 9.24 21.09 3.54
N ARG A 110 9.07 22.41 3.72
CA ARG A 110 7.92 22.94 4.47
C ARG A 110 6.60 22.61 3.80
N ARG A 111 6.50 22.78 2.48
CA ARG A 111 5.31 22.43 1.69
C ARG A 111 5.00 20.94 1.79
N LEU A 112 6.01 20.08 1.62
CA LEU A 112 5.88 18.62 1.72
C LEU A 112 5.44 18.16 3.11
N LEU A 113 5.98 18.76 4.17
CA LEU A 113 5.58 18.46 5.54
C LEU A 113 4.14 18.91 5.84
N ASN A 114 3.72 20.07 5.33
CA ASN A 114 2.34 20.52 5.45
C ASN A 114 1.38 19.56 4.74
N GLN A 115 1.65 19.24 3.47
CA GLN A 115 0.88 18.27 2.69
C GLN A 115 0.78 16.91 3.39
N ALA A 116 1.88 16.42 3.98
CA ALA A 116 1.90 15.19 4.74
C ALA A 116 1.03 15.26 6.00
N ASN A 117 1.11 16.35 6.78
CA ASN A 117 0.26 16.55 7.95
C ASN A 117 -1.22 16.64 7.58
N GLU A 118 -1.56 17.39 6.52
CA GLU A 118 -2.93 17.50 6.00
C GLU A 118 -3.49 16.14 5.61
N SER A 119 -2.70 15.33 4.90
CA SER A 119 -3.08 13.96 4.53
C SER A 119 -3.39 13.08 5.74
N ILE A 120 -2.54 13.12 6.77
CA ILE A 120 -2.79 12.35 8.00
C ILE A 120 -4.02 12.87 8.74
N ASN A 121 -4.14 14.18 8.91
CA ASN A 121 -5.28 14.79 9.60
C ASN A 121 -6.60 14.47 8.90
N TYR A 122 -6.61 14.51 7.56
CA TYR A 122 -7.76 14.15 6.74
C TYR A 122 -8.17 12.69 6.97
N ILE A 123 -7.22 11.76 7.03
CA ILE A 123 -7.51 10.35 7.34
C ILE A 123 -8.26 10.24 8.68
N TYR A 124 -7.71 10.81 9.77
CA TYR A 124 -8.34 10.71 11.08
C TYR A 124 -9.70 11.40 11.17
N SER A 125 -9.92 12.50 10.44
CA SER A 125 -11.19 13.21 10.43
C SER A 125 -12.25 12.57 9.53
N HIS A 126 -11.90 11.58 8.70
CA HIS A 126 -12.81 10.95 7.73
C HIS A 126 -13.01 9.45 8.00
N ASN A 127 -13.42 9.13 9.23
CA ASN A 127 -13.87 7.79 9.65
C ASN A 127 -12.82 6.67 9.53
N TYR A 128 -11.54 6.98 9.74
CA TYR A 128 -10.47 5.99 9.70
C TYR A 128 -10.70 4.79 10.63
N PHE A 129 -11.15 5.05 11.86
CA PHE A 129 -11.43 3.98 12.81
C PHE A 129 -12.60 3.08 12.38
N GLY A 130 -13.63 3.63 11.72
CA GLY A 130 -14.70 2.81 11.14
C GLY A 130 -14.21 1.92 9.99
N ILE A 131 -13.25 2.39 9.18
CA ILE A 131 -12.61 1.55 8.14
C ILE A 131 -11.82 0.41 8.79
N ILE A 132 -11.10 0.68 9.88
CA ILE A 132 -10.39 -0.34 10.68
C ILE A 132 -11.36 -1.36 11.25
N GLU A 133 -12.42 -0.91 11.93
CA GLU A 133 -13.42 -1.79 12.53
C GLU A 133 -14.05 -2.72 11.49
N ARG A 134 -14.45 -2.18 10.33
CA ARG A 134 -14.95 -2.98 9.19
C ARG A 134 -13.93 -4.05 8.78
N SER A 135 -12.67 -3.67 8.57
CA SER A 135 -11.63 -4.60 8.12
C SER A 135 -11.40 -5.72 9.12
N MET A 136 -11.41 -5.39 10.42
CA MET A 136 -11.30 -6.38 11.50
C MET A 136 -12.52 -7.32 11.52
N ASN A 137 -13.73 -6.79 11.44
CA ASN A 137 -14.97 -7.59 11.47
C ASN A 137 -15.12 -8.50 10.24
N ARG A 138 -14.54 -8.11 9.10
CA ARG A 138 -14.55 -8.89 7.85
C ARG A 138 -13.33 -9.80 7.68
N GLU A 139 -12.38 -9.75 8.63
CA GLU A 139 -11.11 -10.48 8.58
C GLU A 139 -10.35 -10.24 7.26
N GLU A 140 -10.26 -8.98 6.85
CA GLU A 140 -9.72 -8.63 5.56
C GLU A 140 -8.22 -8.91 5.43
N LEU A 141 -7.85 -9.53 4.31
CA LEU A 141 -6.49 -9.86 3.96
C LEU A 141 -6.00 -9.04 2.77
N CYS A 142 -4.79 -8.52 2.93
CA CYS A 142 -4.00 -7.96 1.84
C CYS A 142 -2.94 -8.96 1.40
N ILE A 143 -2.72 -9.07 0.09
CA ILE A 143 -1.61 -9.83 -0.49
C ILE A 143 -0.29 -9.05 -0.40
N GLY A 144 -0.36 -7.73 -0.23
CA GLY A 144 0.76 -6.80 -0.06
C GLY A 144 1.45 -6.45 -1.37
N ARG A 145 1.65 -7.42 -2.27
CA ARG A 145 2.11 -7.19 -3.65
C ARG A 145 1.05 -7.68 -4.63
N SER A 146 0.26 -6.74 -5.12
CA SER A 146 -0.89 -6.96 -6.00
C SER A 146 -0.64 -6.58 -7.47
N ASP A 147 0.62 -6.37 -7.88
CA ASP A 147 0.96 -6.04 -9.27
C ASP A 147 0.99 -7.26 -10.18
N GLN A 148 1.02 -7.04 -11.51
CA GLN A 148 1.11 -8.08 -12.54
C GLN A 148 2.28 -9.06 -12.33
N GLY A 149 3.33 -8.60 -11.63
CA GLY A 149 4.48 -9.44 -11.30
C GLY A 149 4.26 -10.40 -10.14
N ASN A 150 3.13 -10.33 -9.44
CA ASN A 150 2.78 -11.25 -8.36
C ASN A 150 1.35 -11.78 -8.43
N LEU A 151 0.47 -11.14 -9.20
CA LEU A 151 -0.92 -11.50 -9.34
C LEU A 151 -1.34 -11.39 -10.81
N ARG A 152 -1.79 -12.50 -11.40
CA ARG A 152 -2.24 -12.57 -12.80
C ARG A 152 -3.38 -13.57 -12.98
N VAL A 153 -4.01 -13.54 -14.14
CA VAL A 153 -4.93 -14.59 -14.60
C VAL A 153 -4.27 -15.37 -15.73
N ASN A 154 -4.20 -16.70 -15.59
CA ASN A 154 -3.75 -17.62 -16.63
C ASN A 154 -4.54 -18.93 -16.48
N GLY A 155 -5.75 -18.95 -17.04
CA GLY A 155 -6.79 -19.90 -16.65
C GLY A 155 -7.39 -19.49 -15.31
N ASN A 156 -6.70 -19.86 -14.21
CA ASN A 156 -7.04 -19.47 -12.85
C ASN A 156 -6.31 -18.19 -12.42
N ILE A 157 -6.72 -17.62 -11.28
CA ILE A 157 -5.92 -16.59 -10.60
C ILE A 157 -4.64 -17.25 -10.09
N GLN A 158 -3.50 -16.63 -10.37
CA GLN A 158 -2.19 -17.12 -9.92
C GLN A 158 -1.50 -16.08 -9.06
N ILE A 159 -0.98 -16.54 -7.92
CA ILE A 159 -0.17 -15.73 -7.01
C ILE A 159 1.28 -16.22 -7.06
N GLY A 160 2.21 -15.31 -7.34
CA GLY A 160 3.64 -15.62 -7.37
C GLY A 160 4.18 -15.94 -5.98
N SER A 161 3.89 -15.09 -5.00
CA SER A 161 4.38 -15.22 -3.62
C SER A 161 3.41 -14.65 -2.60
N LEU A 162 3.23 -15.37 -1.49
CA LEU A 162 2.46 -14.95 -0.31
C LEU A 162 3.32 -14.24 0.75
N LYS A 163 4.59 -13.93 0.46
CA LYS A 163 5.56 -13.38 1.42
C LYS A 163 5.05 -12.15 2.21
N TYR A 164 4.18 -11.35 1.61
CA TYR A 164 3.69 -10.09 2.18
C TYR A 164 2.23 -10.15 2.64
N ILE A 165 1.62 -11.34 2.70
CA ILE A 165 0.24 -11.48 3.15
C ILE A 165 0.09 -11.03 4.61
N SER A 166 -0.99 -10.32 4.91
CA SER A 166 -1.28 -9.80 6.26
C SER A 166 -2.74 -9.41 6.40
N TYR A 167 -3.28 -9.50 7.61
CA TYR A 167 -4.55 -8.85 7.94
C TYR A 167 -4.37 -7.34 7.90
N ASN A 168 -5.15 -6.67 7.04
CA ASN A 168 -5.07 -5.24 6.81
C ASN A 168 -6.31 -4.71 6.06
N LEU A 169 -6.43 -3.38 5.94
CA LEU A 169 -7.43 -2.73 5.10
C LEU A 169 -7.16 -3.06 3.62
N VAL A 170 -8.10 -3.64 2.89
CA VAL A 170 -7.91 -4.00 1.46
C VAL A 170 -7.49 -2.80 0.58
N GLU A 171 -7.83 -1.59 1.00
CA GLU A 171 -7.40 -0.32 0.42
C GLU A 171 -5.86 -0.20 0.32
N GLU A 172 -5.12 -0.80 1.25
CA GLU A 172 -3.66 -0.76 1.29
C GLU A 172 -3.01 -1.46 0.08
N ASP A 173 -3.64 -2.51 -0.45
CA ASP A 173 -3.16 -3.18 -1.66
C ASP A 173 -3.33 -2.27 -2.89
N LEU A 174 -4.45 -1.56 -3.00
CA LEU A 174 -4.66 -0.59 -4.08
C LEU A 174 -3.66 0.57 -3.98
N TYR A 175 -3.53 1.16 -2.79
CA TYR A 175 -2.59 2.24 -2.55
C TYR A 175 -1.17 1.87 -2.97
N LYS A 176 -0.68 0.70 -2.52
CA LYS A 176 0.66 0.20 -2.89
C LYS A 176 0.80 -0.06 -4.38
N TYR A 177 -0.27 -0.51 -5.04
CA TYR A 177 -0.30 -0.72 -6.48
C TYR A 177 -0.17 0.62 -7.24
N ILE A 178 -0.99 1.62 -6.90
CA ILE A 178 -0.94 2.97 -7.48
C ILE A 178 0.48 3.56 -7.36
N LYS A 179 1.05 3.59 -6.14
CA LYS A 179 2.41 4.13 -5.93
C LYS A 179 3.46 3.40 -6.76
N ARG A 180 3.32 2.08 -6.94
CA ARG A 180 4.26 1.29 -7.76
C ARG A 180 4.17 1.63 -9.24
N ILE A 181 2.97 1.85 -9.76
CA ILE A 181 2.78 2.24 -11.16
C ILE A 181 3.38 3.64 -11.41
N LYS A 182 3.11 4.59 -10.51
CA LYS A 182 3.61 5.97 -10.60
C LYS A 182 5.13 6.08 -10.59
N ARG A 183 5.81 5.30 -9.74
CA ARG A 183 7.29 5.22 -9.73
C ARG A 183 7.92 4.82 -11.06
N LYS A 184 7.14 4.23 -11.97
CA LYS A 184 7.58 3.84 -13.30
C LYS A 184 7.19 4.86 -14.38
N ASN A 185 6.71 6.03 -13.99
CA ASN A 185 6.27 7.11 -14.87
C ASN A 185 5.14 6.70 -15.84
N ASN A 186 4.31 5.74 -15.43
CA ASN A 186 3.10 5.40 -16.16
C ASN A 186 2.02 6.44 -15.85
N ASN A 187 1.43 7.02 -16.90
CA ASN A 187 0.31 7.93 -16.76
C ASN A 187 -1.00 7.13 -16.58
N ILE A 188 -1.56 7.18 -15.38
CA ILE A 188 -2.81 6.49 -15.01
C ILE A 188 -3.77 7.48 -14.37
N ASP A 189 -5.07 7.22 -14.50
CA ASP A 189 -6.08 7.96 -13.75
C ASP A 189 -6.27 7.31 -12.37
N GLU A 190 -5.49 7.80 -11.40
CA GLU A 190 -5.56 7.36 -10.01
C GLU A 190 -6.98 7.49 -9.41
N GLU A 191 -7.71 8.54 -9.78
CA GLU A 191 -9.04 8.81 -9.24
C GLU A 191 -10.06 7.81 -9.79
N GLU A 192 -9.95 7.47 -11.09
CA GLU A 192 -10.72 6.40 -11.70
C GLU A 192 -10.41 5.05 -11.05
N LEU A 193 -9.12 4.71 -10.83
CA LEU A 193 -8.74 3.46 -10.17
C LEU A 193 -9.32 3.34 -8.76
N ILE A 194 -9.29 4.43 -7.98
CA ILE A 194 -9.89 4.47 -6.64
C ILE A 194 -11.39 4.20 -6.72
N ARG A 195 -12.10 4.87 -7.64
CA ARG A 195 -13.55 4.70 -7.80
C ARG A 195 -13.93 3.30 -8.25
N VAL A 196 -13.21 2.75 -9.24
CA VAL A 196 -13.41 1.37 -9.71
C VAL A 196 -13.19 0.40 -8.56
N PHE A 197 -12.08 0.51 -7.83
CA PHE A 197 -11.78 -0.38 -6.70
C PHE A 197 -12.87 -0.33 -5.63
N VAL A 198 -13.27 0.86 -5.19
CA VAL A 198 -14.28 1.02 -4.13
C VAL A 198 -15.64 0.47 -4.58
N CYS A 199 -16.04 0.75 -5.83
CA CYS A 199 -17.30 0.26 -6.40
C CYS A 199 -17.30 -1.27 -6.50
N GLU A 200 -16.28 -1.86 -7.12
CA GLU A 200 -16.15 -3.30 -7.32
C GLU A 200 -16.03 -4.06 -5.99
N SER A 201 -15.40 -3.45 -4.98
CA SER A 201 -15.23 -4.03 -3.64
C SER A 201 -16.44 -3.83 -2.72
N HIS A 202 -17.48 -3.10 -3.17
CA HIS A 202 -18.62 -2.70 -2.35
C HIS A 202 -18.21 -2.03 -1.02
N LEU A 203 -17.24 -1.12 -1.11
CA LEU A 203 -16.77 -0.33 0.02
C LEU A 203 -17.54 1.00 0.09
N SER A 204 -17.53 1.59 1.28
CA SER A 204 -18.17 2.90 1.50
C SER A 204 -17.36 4.04 0.87
N ASN A 205 -17.98 5.21 0.72
CA ASN A 205 -17.28 6.43 0.28
C ASN A 205 -16.13 6.86 1.22
N TYR A 206 -16.12 6.40 2.48
CA TYR A 206 -14.98 6.64 3.38
C TYR A 206 -13.69 6.00 2.85
N SER A 207 -13.78 4.89 2.11
CA SER A 207 -12.62 4.26 1.47
C SER A 207 -12.05 5.11 0.34
N ILE A 208 -12.88 5.88 -0.39
CA ILE A 208 -12.41 6.88 -1.38
C ILE A 208 -11.60 7.96 -0.67
N ASN A 209 -12.15 8.52 0.42
CA ASN A 209 -11.49 9.57 1.21
C ASN A 209 -10.15 9.08 1.77
N TYR A 210 -10.12 7.86 2.30
CA TYR A 210 -8.89 7.22 2.79
C TYR A 210 -7.83 7.08 1.69
N LEU A 211 -8.21 6.53 0.54
CA LEU A 211 -7.30 6.31 -0.59
C LEU A 211 -6.78 7.61 -1.20
N ARG A 212 -7.63 8.64 -1.33
CA ARG A 212 -7.23 9.98 -1.79
C ARG A 212 -6.20 10.62 -0.87
N ALA A 213 -6.42 10.54 0.44
CA ALA A 213 -5.48 11.08 1.42
C ALA A 213 -4.15 10.31 1.41
N LEU A 214 -4.19 8.97 1.31
CA LEU A 214 -2.98 8.16 1.14
C LEU A 214 -2.21 8.51 -0.14
N CYS A 215 -2.91 8.70 -1.27
CA CYS A 215 -2.27 9.06 -2.53
C CYS A 215 -1.71 10.48 -2.53
N SER A 216 -2.30 11.38 -1.74
CA SER A 216 -1.82 12.75 -1.52
C SER A 216 -0.60 12.81 -0.60
N PHE A 217 -0.32 11.76 0.18
CA PHE A 217 0.85 11.73 1.06
C PHE A 217 2.16 11.59 0.24
N PRO A 218 3.15 12.49 0.41
CA PRO A 218 4.40 12.49 -0.35
C PRO A 218 5.42 11.44 0.18
N ARG A 219 4.98 10.18 0.21
CA ARG A 219 5.67 9.07 0.87
C ARG A 219 7.10 8.88 0.42
N ASP A 220 7.30 8.74 -0.88
CA ASP A 220 8.58 8.33 -1.42
C ASP A 220 9.58 9.50 -1.36
N THR A 221 9.10 10.74 -1.54
CA THR A 221 9.86 11.98 -1.32
C THR A 221 10.34 12.11 0.13
N LEU A 222 9.44 11.97 1.12
CA LEU A 222 9.82 12.02 2.52
C LEU A 222 10.73 10.84 2.91
N LYS A 223 10.60 9.70 2.26
CA LYS A 223 11.47 8.53 2.50
C LYS A 223 12.90 8.79 2.01
N ILE A 224 13.07 9.52 0.92
CA ILE A 224 14.40 9.92 0.42
C ILE A 224 15.05 10.88 1.41
N TRP A 225 14.30 11.86 1.91
CA TRP A 225 14.78 12.76 2.97
C TRP A 225 15.15 12.00 4.26
N GLU A 226 14.30 11.08 4.73
CA GLU A 226 14.60 10.28 5.93
C GLU A 226 15.88 9.43 5.74
N LYS A 227 16.13 8.91 4.54
CA LYS A 227 17.38 8.17 4.24
C LYS A 227 18.60 9.08 4.31
N TYR A 228 18.51 10.29 3.75
CA TYR A 228 19.58 11.29 3.85
C TYR A 228 19.90 11.59 5.32
N ARG A 229 18.86 11.84 6.13
CA ARG A 229 18.98 12.11 7.57
C ARG A 229 19.70 11.00 8.33
N VAL A 230 19.36 9.73 8.04
CA VAL A 230 19.89 8.57 8.78
C VAL A 230 21.24 8.08 8.25
N ASN A 231 21.52 8.22 6.95
CA ASN A 231 22.67 7.57 6.34
C ASN A 231 23.26 8.36 5.15
N LYS A 232 24.00 9.43 5.45
CA LYS A 232 24.71 10.27 4.48
C LYS A 232 25.77 9.55 3.63
N LYS A 233 26.16 8.30 3.95
CA LYS A 233 27.38 7.65 3.39
C LYS A 233 27.15 6.72 2.19
N LEU A 234 25.91 6.40 1.84
CA LEU A 234 25.63 5.40 0.78
C LEU A 234 25.39 6.00 -0.60
N LYS A 235 25.12 7.30 -0.68
CA LYS A 235 24.81 8.01 -1.92
C LYS A 235 25.41 9.41 -1.91
N THR A 236 25.69 9.93 -3.09
CA THR A 236 26.10 11.33 -3.25
C THR A 236 24.91 12.27 -3.08
N TYR A 237 25.17 13.55 -2.78
CA TYR A 237 24.11 14.56 -2.71
C TYR A 237 23.39 14.75 -4.04
N GLU A 238 24.08 14.53 -5.17
CA GLU A 238 23.49 14.57 -6.50
C GLU A 238 22.49 13.42 -6.70
N GLU A 239 22.84 12.19 -6.27
CA GLU A 239 21.93 11.04 -6.33
C GLU A 239 20.68 11.26 -5.49
N PHE A 240 20.82 11.79 -4.27
CA PHE A 240 19.67 12.18 -3.43
C PHE A 240 18.81 13.25 -4.11
N SER A 241 19.44 14.29 -4.64
CA SER A 241 18.75 15.38 -5.34
C SER A 241 17.96 14.89 -6.54
N LYS A 242 18.53 13.98 -7.33
CA LYS A 242 17.87 13.37 -8.49
C LYS A 242 16.68 12.52 -8.07
N GLU A 243 16.83 11.65 -7.08
CA GLU A 243 15.73 10.82 -6.57
C GLU A 243 14.59 11.67 -6.01
N PHE A 244 14.92 12.72 -5.25
CA PHE A 244 13.95 13.61 -4.61
C PHE A 244 13.16 14.43 -5.61
N LYS A 245 13.81 15.00 -6.63
CA LYS A 245 13.14 15.71 -7.72
C LYS A 245 12.21 14.78 -8.49
N ASN A 246 12.69 13.58 -8.84
CA ASN A 246 11.88 12.58 -9.53
C ASN A 246 10.66 12.16 -8.70
N SER A 247 10.80 12.01 -7.38
CA SER A 247 9.67 11.66 -6.51
C SER A 247 8.66 12.78 -6.34
N ILE A 248 9.11 14.03 -6.23
CA ILE A 248 8.21 15.19 -6.22
C ILE A 248 7.36 15.21 -7.49
N ASP A 249 7.95 14.96 -8.65
CA ASP A 249 7.26 15.02 -9.94
C ASP A 249 6.06 14.04 -9.97
N TYR A 250 6.28 12.75 -9.68
CA TYR A 250 5.17 11.80 -9.66
C TYR A 250 4.29 11.90 -8.40
N GLU A 251 4.71 12.52 -7.30
CA GLU A 251 3.88 12.74 -6.09
C GLU A 251 3.20 14.12 -6.05
N SER A 252 3.27 14.88 -7.15
CA SER A 252 2.76 16.26 -7.23
C SER A 252 1.24 16.39 -7.13
N LYS A 253 0.49 15.36 -7.50
CA LYS A 253 -0.98 15.37 -7.49
C LYS A 253 -1.54 15.25 -6.06
N ILE A 254 -2.37 16.22 -5.69
CA ILE A 254 -3.09 16.28 -4.41
C ILE A 254 -4.59 16.07 -4.68
N PHE A 255 -5.26 15.26 -3.85
CA PHE A 255 -6.65 14.85 -4.02
C PHE A 255 -7.60 15.34 -2.92
N ILE A 256 -7.06 15.98 -1.88
CA ILE A 256 -7.78 16.42 -0.68
C ILE A 256 -7.51 17.90 -0.40
#